data_AF-A0A512M869-F1
#
_entry.id   AF-A0A512M869-F1
#
_cell.length_a   1.000
_cell.length_b   1.000
_cell.length_c   1.000
_cell.angle_alpha   90.00
_cell.angle_beta   90.00
_cell.angle_gamma   90.00
#
_symmetry.space_group_name_H-M   'P 1'
#
loop_
_entity.id
_entity.type
_entity.pdbx_description
1 polymer ?
#
loop_
_entity_poly.entity_id
_entity_poly.type
_entity_poly.pdbx_seq_one_letter_code
_entity_poly.pdbx_strand_id
1 'polypeptide(L)'
;MWVLGLVVLGIWLAWAIYRLRRSAHHLRLTETQLSLSNTGLNLQRHEVEEIYPAPKGLTIAWRRKGVARYSDILENHFAESVWAQARAALLQWGNARV
;
A
#
# COMPACT_ATOMS: atom_id res chain seq x y z
N MET A 1 -16.91 -39.07 -20.07
CA MET A 1 -16.81 -38.55 -18.69
C MET A 1 -15.56 -37.67 -18.56
N TRP A 2 -15.56 -36.43 -19.07
CA TRP A 2 -14.39 -35.52 -19.05
C TRP A 2 -14.69 -34.08 -18.59
N VAL A 3 -15.95 -33.78 -18.22
CA VAL A 3 -16.41 -32.40 -17.97
C VAL A 3 -16.07 -31.90 -16.55
N LEU A 4 -15.85 -32.80 -15.59
CA LEU A 4 -15.61 -32.43 -14.19
C LEU A 4 -14.18 -31.88 -13.94
N GLY A 5 -13.18 -32.29 -14.71
CA GLY A 5 -11.78 -31.85 -14.52
C GLY A 5 -11.53 -30.38 -14.89
N LEU A 6 -12.20 -29.90 -15.94
CA LEU A 6 -12.06 -28.52 -16.44
C LEU A 6 -12.68 -27.49 -15.50
N VAL A 7 -13.79 -27.83 -14.84
CA VAL A 7 -14.47 -26.93 -13.89
C VAL A 7 -13.61 -26.73 -12.63
N VAL A 8 -13.01 -27.79 -12.10
CA VAL A 8 -12.14 -27.70 -10.91
C VAL A 8 -10.87 -26.89 -11.20
N LEU A 9 -10.26 -27.07 -12.37
CA LEU A 9 -9.10 -26.29 -12.79
C LEU A 9 -9.44 -24.80 -12.99
N GLY A 10 -10.60 -24.50 -13.58
CA GLY A 10 -11.09 -23.13 -13.75
C GLY A 10 -11.38 -22.43 -12.42
N ILE A 11 -11.94 -23.14 -11.44
CA ILE A 11 -12.20 -22.61 -10.09
C ILE A 11 -10.89 -22.38 -9.33
N TRP A 12 -9.91 -23.29 -9.42
CA TRP A 12 -8.59 -23.10 -8.82
C TRP A 12 -7.83 -21.94 -9.44
N LEU A 13 -7.88 -21.77 -10.77
CA LEU A 13 -7.24 -20.66 -11.46
C LEU A 13 -7.92 -19.33 -11.12
N ALA A 14 -9.25 -19.30 -11.08
CA ALA A 14 -10.01 -18.12 -10.65
C ALA A 14 -9.74 -17.79 -9.17
N TRP A 15 -9.63 -18.79 -8.30
CA TRP A 15 -9.29 -18.61 -6.89
C TRP A 15 -7.85 -18.14 -6.70
N ALA A 16 -6.89 -18.65 -7.49
CA ALA A 16 -5.51 -18.19 -7.49
C ALA A 16 -5.39 -16.75 -7.99
N ILE A 17 -6.07 -16.38 -9.08
CA ILE A 17 -6.10 -15.01 -9.62
C ILE A 17 -6.83 -14.06 -8.65
N TYR A 18 -7.93 -14.51 -8.04
CA TYR A 18 -8.65 -13.77 -7.01
C TYR A 18 -7.76 -13.53 -5.77
N ARG A 19 -7.02 -14.55 -5.32
CA ARG A 19 -6.06 -14.45 -4.22
C ARG A 19 -4.90 -13.52 -4.58
N LEU A 20 -4.37 -13.59 -5.79
CA LEU A 20 -3.33 -12.68 -6.31
C LEU A 20 -3.81 -11.21 -6.37
N ARG A 21 -5.07 -10.96 -6.79
CA ARG A 21 -5.68 -9.62 -6.76
C ARG A 21 -5.93 -9.09 -5.35
N ARG A 22 -6.28 -9.95 -4.41
CA ARG A 22 -6.57 -9.56 -3.01
C ARG A 22 -5.30 -9.22 -2.22
N SER A 23 -4.15 -9.73 -2.65
CA SER A 23 -2.83 -9.47 -2.04
C SER A 23 -2.07 -8.30 -2.68
N ALA A 24 -2.64 -7.65 -3.69
CA ALA A 24 -1.99 -6.54 -4.34
C ALA A 24 -2.20 -5.27 -3.51
N HIS A 25 -1.43 -5.17 -2.43
CA HIS A 25 -1.27 -3.97 -1.64
C HIS A 25 -0.60 -2.89 -2.49
N HIS A 26 -1.41 -2.24 -3.32
CA HIS A 26 -0.94 -1.22 -4.24
C HIS A 26 -0.69 0.07 -3.48
N LEU A 27 0.51 0.17 -2.92
CA LEU A 27 1.18 1.43 -2.65
C LEU A 27 1.66 1.97 -3.99
N ARG A 28 1.14 3.14 -4.37
CA ARG A 28 1.62 3.88 -5.53
C ARG A 28 2.23 5.18 -5.01
N LEU A 29 3.52 5.32 -5.26
CA LEU A 29 4.30 6.50 -4.93
C LEU A 29 4.77 7.13 -6.23
N THR A 30 4.42 8.39 -6.43
CA THR A 30 4.95 9.24 -7.51
C THR A 30 5.64 10.44 -6.88
N GLU A 31 6.34 11.26 -7.66
CA GLU A 31 6.98 12.48 -7.14
C GLU A 31 6.02 13.41 -6.38
N THR A 32 4.75 13.46 -6.81
CA THR A 32 3.76 14.40 -6.29
C THR A 32 2.65 13.75 -5.45
N GLN A 33 2.54 12.42 -5.43
CA GLN A 33 1.38 11.74 -4.88
C GLN A 33 1.73 10.42 -4.20
N LEU A 34 1.07 10.19 -3.06
CA LEU A 34 1.04 8.92 -2.35
C LEU A 34 -0.39 8.37 -2.37
N SER A 35 -0.56 7.14 -2.86
CA SER A 35 -1.84 6.44 -2.89
C SER A 35 -1.71 5.05 -2.27
N LEU A 36 -2.56 4.77 -1.29
CA LEU A 36 -2.67 3.47 -0.63
C LEU A 36 -4.05 2.90 -0.94
N SER A 37 -4.08 1.91 -1.82
CA SER A 37 -5.34 1.34 -2.31
C SER A 37 -6.17 0.65 -1.23
N ASN A 38 -5.52 0.13 -0.17
CA ASN A 38 -6.20 -0.58 0.92
C ASN A 38 -6.96 0.35 1.86
N THR A 39 -6.45 1.56 2.10
CA THR A 39 -7.06 2.54 3.01
C THR A 39 -7.88 3.59 2.27
N GLY A 40 -7.83 3.61 0.94
CA GLY A 40 -8.36 4.71 0.11
C GLY A 40 -7.61 6.02 0.34
N LEU A 41 -6.45 5.98 1.01
CA LEU A 41 -5.67 7.17 1.33
C LEU A 41 -4.97 7.66 0.07
N ASN A 42 -5.35 8.86 -0.35
CA ASN A 42 -4.72 9.56 -1.46
C ASN A 42 -4.28 10.94 -0.96
N LEU A 43 -2.96 11.14 -0.92
CA LEU A 43 -2.31 12.34 -0.41
C LEU A 43 -1.43 12.95 -1.50
N GLN A 44 -1.58 14.25 -1.67
CA GLN A 44 -0.64 15.04 -2.46
C GLN A 44 0.61 15.32 -1.60
N ARG A 45 1.77 15.51 -2.24
CA ARG A 45 3.04 15.76 -1.55
C ARG A 45 2.95 16.93 -0.57
N HIS A 46 2.28 18.02 -0.97
CA HIS A 46 2.10 19.22 -0.15
C HIS A 46 1.17 19.01 1.06
N GLU A 47 0.38 17.94 1.06
CA GLU A 47 -0.46 17.58 2.22
C GLU A 47 0.32 16.79 3.25
N VAL A 48 1.42 16.15 2.87
CA VAL A 48 2.25 15.34 3.77
C VAL A 48 3.25 16.23 4.48
N GLU A 49 3.17 16.25 5.81
CA GLU A 49 4.10 16.98 6.66
C GLU A 49 5.34 16.15 6.93
N GLU A 50 5.15 14.91 7.39
CA GLU A 50 6.24 14.03 7.80
C GLU A 50 5.84 12.55 7.69
N ILE A 51 6.82 11.69 7.44
CA ILE A 51 6.67 10.24 7.53
C ILE A 51 7.76 9.71 8.46
N TYR A 52 7.37 9.03 9.52
CA TYR A 52 8.29 8.52 10.54
C TYR A 52 8.05 7.06 10.92
N PRO A 53 9.08 6.34 11.41
CA PRO A 53 8.95 4.97 11.90
C PRO A 53 8.00 4.84 13.10
N ALA A 54 7.19 3.77 13.10
CA ALA A 54 6.31 3.40 14.20
C ALA A 54 6.46 1.90 14.53
N PRO A 55 6.07 1.43 15.73
CA PRO A 55 6.31 0.04 16.17
C PRO A 55 5.74 -1.06 15.26
N LYS A 56 4.72 -0.75 14.44
CA LYS A 56 4.08 -1.69 13.52
C LYS A 56 4.23 -1.31 12.05
N GLY A 57 5.08 -0.33 11.73
CA GLY A 57 5.31 0.13 10.36
C GLY A 57 5.74 1.59 10.26
N LEU A 58 4.96 2.40 9.55
CA LEU A 58 5.19 3.84 9.38
C LEU A 58 3.92 4.63 9.73
N THR A 59 4.11 5.82 10.28
CA THR A 59 3.02 6.78 10.47
C THR A 59 3.26 7.98 9.55
N ILE A 60 2.20 8.39 8.85
CA ILE A 60 2.17 9.57 8.00
C ILE A 60 1.41 10.67 8.73
N ALA A 61 2.10 11.78 9.02
CA ALA A 61 1.47 13.02 9.45
C ALA A 61 1.13 13.86 8.21
N TRP A 62 -0.13 14.28 8.08
CA TRP A 62 -0.60 15.04 6.93
C TRP A 62 -1.68 16.05 7.32
N ARG A 63 -1.82 17.11 6.54
CA ARG A 63 -2.79 18.18 6.76
C ARG A 63 -3.61 18.44 5.52
N ARG A 64 -4.92 18.49 5.70
CA ARG A 64 -5.89 18.84 4.66
C ARG A 64 -6.88 19.85 5.20
N LYS A 65 -7.06 20.98 4.51
CA LYS A 65 -7.97 22.06 4.91
C LYS A 65 -7.72 22.55 6.35
N GLY A 66 -6.45 22.66 6.76
CA GLY A 66 -6.07 23.10 8.11
C GLY A 66 -6.21 22.05 9.22
N VAL A 67 -6.70 20.85 8.92
CA VAL A 67 -6.86 19.77 9.90
C VAL A 67 -5.70 18.79 9.79
N ALA A 68 -4.94 18.64 10.88
CA ALA A 68 -3.90 17.63 11.01
C ALA A 68 -4.51 16.24 11.21
N ARG A 69 -3.97 15.24 10.51
CA ARG A 69 -4.42 13.86 10.51
C ARG A 69 -3.20 12.93 10.48
N TYR A 70 -3.42 11.73 10.97
CA TYR A 70 -2.40 10.68 11.02
C TYR A 70 -2.95 9.43 10.36
N SER A 71 -2.12 8.77 9.56
CA SER A 71 -2.44 7.51 8.91
C SER A 71 -1.30 6.53 9.08
N ASP A 72 -1.62 5.31 9.51
CA ASP A 72 -0.63 4.26 9.68
C ASP A 72 -0.54 3.36 8.44
N ILE A 73 0.69 3.09 8.03
CA ILE A 73 1.05 2.06 7.06
C ILE A 73 1.63 0.90 7.86
N LEU A 74 0.85 -0.18 7.97
CA LEU A 74 1.26 -1.37 8.69
C LEU A 74 2.17 -2.26 7.84
N GLU A 75 3.25 -2.74 8.43
CA GLU A 75 4.21 -3.66 7.79
C GLU A 75 3.57 -4.96 7.33
N ASN A 76 2.60 -5.48 8.10
CA ASN A 76 1.87 -6.70 7.77
C ASN A 76 0.97 -6.59 6.53
N HIS A 77 0.83 -5.40 5.95
CA HIS A 77 0.20 -5.17 4.65
C HIS A 77 1.19 -5.35 3.49
N PHE A 78 2.43 -5.74 3.74
CA PHE A 78 3.42 -5.94 2.69
C PHE A 78 4.05 -7.32 2.87
N ALA A 79 4.46 -7.92 1.75
CA ALA A 79 5.39 -9.03 1.82
C ALA A 79 6.71 -8.52 2.41
N GLU A 80 7.37 -9.32 3.24
CA GLU A 80 8.61 -8.95 3.93
C GLU A 80 9.68 -8.41 2.96
N SER A 81 9.84 -9.06 1.80
CA SER A 81 10.77 -8.65 0.73
C SER A 81 10.44 -7.31 0.08
N VAL A 82 9.17 -6.89 0.12
CA VAL A 82 8.66 -5.64 -0.46
C VAL A 82 8.65 -4.53 0.60
N TRP A 83 8.41 -4.86 1.87
CA TRP A 83 8.32 -3.89 2.94
C TRP A 83 9.61 -3.07 3.09
N ALA A 84 10.77 -3.71 3.07
CA ALA A 84 12.04 -3.02 3.19
C ALA A 84 12.21 -1.93 2.11
N GLN A 85 11.85 -2.24 0.86
CA GLN A 85 11.92 -1.32 -0.27
C GLN A 85 10.86 -0.21 -0.16
N ALA A 86 9.62 -0.58 0.16
CA ALA A 86 8.52 0.37 0.33
C ALA A 86 8.79 1.35 1.48
N ARG A 87 9.30 0.86 2.61
CA ARG A 87 9.67 1.67 3.77
C ARG A 87 10.77 2.68 3.42
N ALA A 88 11.82 2.23 2.74
CA ALA A 88 12.91 3.11 2.30
C ALA A 88 12.39 4.20 1.35
N ALA A 89 11.59 3.81 0.34
CA ALA A 89 11.02 4.74 -0.63
C ALA A 89 10.08 5.77 0.03
N LEU A 90 9.23 5.34 0.96
CA LEU A 90 8.32 6.21 1.71
C LEU A 90 9.07 7.21 2.59
N LEU A 91 10.07 6.74 3.34
CA LEU A 91 10.88 7.62 4.18
C LEU A 91 11.69 8.61 3.35
N GLN A 92 12.26 8.16 2.23
CA GLN A 92 12.97 9.05 1.31
C GLN A 92 12.02 10.07 0.70
N TRP A 93 10.85 9.67 0.23
CA TRP A 93 9.87 10.56 -0.37
C TRP A 93 9.29 11.56 0.64
N GLY A 94 8.96 11.13 1.85
CA GLY A 94 8.44 11.98 2.92
C GLY A 94 9.45 13.02 3.41
N ASN A 95 10.74 12.68 3.38
CA ASN A 95 11.83 13.54 3.84
C ASN A 95 12.61 14.23 2.71
N ALA A 96 12.29 13.94 1.44
CA ALA A 96 12.83 14.67 0.30
C ALA A 96 12.33 16.12 0.39
N ARG A 97 13.23 17.05 0.75
CA ARG A 97 12.92 18.47 0.96
C ARG A 97 12.27 19.06 -0.30
N VAL A 98 11.20 19.83 -0.05
CA VAL A 98 10.71 20.89 -0.94
C VAL A 98 11.75 22.00 -0.97
#